data_AF-A0A5C5X714-F1
#
_entry.id   AF-A0A5C5X714-F1
#
_cell.length_a   1.000
_cell.length_b   1.000
_cell.length_c   1.000
_cell.angle_alpha   90.00
_cell.angle_beta   90.00
_cell.angle_gamma   90.00
#
_symmetry.space_group_name_H-M   'P 1'
#
loop_
_entity.id
_entity.type
_entity.pdbx_description
1 polymer ?
#
loop_
_entity_poly.entity_id
_entity_poly.type
_entity_poly.pdbx_seq_one_letter_code
_entity_poly.pdbx_strand_id
1 'polypeptide(L)'
;MDTAFAWQQLFENWPTSMPRRGLVVTAAGETIEFREFLTSEGLVAFERERPDTSGARKVVLAFSAITAVKMTDTEPLAGLKSLGFQGAQGA
;
A
#
# COMPACT_ATOMS: atom_id res chain seq x y z
N MET A 1 18.91 0.78 -0.30
CA MET A 1 17.82 0.92 0.68
C MET A 1 16.95 -0.31 0.52
N ASP A 2 16.63 -1.01 1.61
CA ASP A 2 15.78 -2.20 1.54
C ASP A 2 14.35 -1.77 1.16
N THR A 3 13.81 -2.31 0.07
CA THR A 3 12.45 -2.02 -0.40
C THR A 3 11.40 -2.42 0.61
N ALA A 4 11.64 -3.47 1.41
CA ALA A 4 10.74 -3.87 2.49
C ALA A 4 10.64 -2.78 3.55
N PHE A 5 11.78 -2.21 3.96
CA PHE A 5 11.82 -1.10 4.91
C PHE A 5 11.12 0.14 4.36
N ALA A 6 11.34 0.47 3.07
CA ALA A 6 10.68 1.62 2.43
C ALA A 6 9.15 1.46 2.41
N TRP A 7 8.64 0.26 2.09
CA TRP A 7 7.21 -0.01 2.15
C TRP A 7 6.67 0.05 3.57
N GLN A 8 7.37 -0.53 4.55
CA GLN A 8 6.98 -0.43 5.95
C GLN A 8 6.82 1.02 6.40
N GLN A 9 7.82 1.86 6.12
CA GLN A 9 7.75 3.29 6.43
C GLN A 9 6.58 4.00 5.74
N LEU A 10 6.27 3.64 4.50
CA LEU A 10 5.15 4.23 3.77
C LEU A 10 3.79 3.89 4.42
N PHE A 11 3.58 2.63 4.80
CA PHE A 11 2.32 2.20 5.42
C PHE A 11 2.18 2.68 6.87
N GLU A 12 3.27 2.71 7.64
CA GLU A 12 3.27 3.23 9.02
C GLU A 12 3.00 4.74 9.09
N ASN A 13 3.47 5.50 8.11
CA ASN A 13 3.30 6.95 8.03
C ASN A 13 2.14 7.37 7.11
N TRP A 14 1.20 6.46 6.83
CA TRP A 14 0.10 6.72 5.92
C TRP A 14 -0.72 7.94 6.37
N PRO A 15 -0.92 8.97 5.53
CA PRO A 15 -1.57 10.21 5.95
C PRO A 15 -3.02 9.97 6.35
N THR A 16 -3.47 10.57 7.44
CA THR A 16 -4.87 10.45 7.91
C THR A 16 -5.89 11.06 6.94
N SER A 17 -5.44 11.98 6.08
CA SER A 17 -6.26 12.56 5.02
C SER A 17 -6.43 11.61 3.83
N MET A 18 -5.56 10.62 3.66
CA MET A 18 -5.56 9.74 2.50
C MET A 18 -6.38 8.47 2.78
N PRO A 19 -7.31 8.09 1.90
CA PRO A 19 -8.07 6.86 2.05
C PRO A 19 -7.15 5.63 2.20
N ARG A 20 -7.42 4.76 3.17
CA ARG A 20 -6.70 3.50 3.36
C ARG A 20 -7.21 2.39 2.45
N ARG A 21 -7.37 2.69 1.17
CA ARG A 21 -7.88 1.77 0.16
C ARG A 21 -7.04 1.84 -1.11
N GLY A 22 -7.06 0.77 -1.89
CA GLY A 22 -6.34 0.72 -3.15
C GLY A 22 -6.09 -0.72 -3.58
N LEU A 23 -5.03 -0.92 -4.36
CA LEU A 23 -4.56 -2.24 -4.74
C LEU A 23 -3.09 -2.43 -4.37
N VAL A 24 -2.76 -3.60 -3.86
CA VAL A 24 -1.37 -4.06 -3.69
C VAL A 24 -1.06 -5.09 -4.77
N VAL A 25 0.06 -4.92 -5.45
CA VAL A 25 0.61 -5.93 -6.36
C VAL A 25 1.73 -6.66 -5.64
N THR A 26 1.61 -7.98 -5.51
CA THR A 26 2.62 -8.82 -4.87
C THR A 26 3.70 -9.23 -5.88
N ALA A 27 4.86 -9.68 -5.39
CA ALA A 27 5.94 -10.23 -6.21
C ALA A 27 5.51 -11.48 -7.01
N ALA A 28 4.45 -12.17 -6.59
CA ALA A 28 3.84 -13.28 -7.31
C ALA A 28 2.85 -12.82 -8.42
N GLY A 29 2.66 -11.51 -8.60
CA GLY A 29 1.75 -10.93 -9.58
C GLY A 29 0.28 -10.90 -9.15
N GLU A 30 -0.03 -11.26 -7.89
CA GLU A 30 -1.39 -11.12 -7.35
C GLU A 30 -1.72 -9.64 -7.17
N THR A 31 -2.93 -9.24 -7.55
CA THR A 31 -3.48 -7.91 -7.23
C THR A 31 -4.53 -8.05 -6.13
N ILE A 32 -4.26 -7.45 -4.98
CA ILE A 32 -5.12 -7.46 -3.80
C ILE A 32 -5.80 -6.10 -3.70
N GLU A 33 -7.09 -6.03 -3.97
CA GLU A 33 -7.92 -4.85 -3.68
C GLU A 33 -8.21 -4.80 -2.18
N PHE A 34 -7.83 -3.71 -1.51
CA PHE A 34 -7.98 -3.53 -0.06
C PHE A 34 -8.74 -2.26 0.28
N ARG A 35 -9.41 -2.27 1.43
CA ARG A 35 -10.18 -1.14 1.97
C ARG A 35 -9.72 -0.62 3.32
N GLU A 36 -8.84 -1.38 3.97
CA GLU A 36 -8.18 -1.03 5.23
C GLU A 36 -6.91 -1.88 5.39
N PHE A 37 -5.96 -1.43 6.21
CA PHE A 37 -4.78 -2.22 6.55
C PHE A 37 -4.30 -1.98 7.98
N LEU A 38 -3.58 -2.97 8.51
CA LEU A 38 -2.83 -2.86 9.76
C LEU A 38 -1.36 -3.20 9.50
N THR A 39 -0.46 -2.55 10.23
CA THR A 39 0.98 -2.80 10.15
C THR A 39 1.49 -3.47 11.42
N SER A 40 2.54 -4.26 11.26
CA SER A 40 3.38 -4.82 12.31
C SER A 40 4.82 -4.79 11.81
N GLU A 41 5.80 -5.05 12.68
CA GLU A 41 7.20 -5.15 12.25
C GLU A 41 7.35 -6.17 11.11
N GLY A 42 7.80 -5.71 9.94
CA GLY A 42 8.02 -6.53 8.75
C GLY A 42 6.77 -7.02 8.01
N LEU A 43 5.56 -6.82 8.54
CA LEU A 43 4.31 -7.38 8.00
C LEU A 43 3.21 -6.32 7.81
N VAL A 44 2.34 -6.56 6.83
CA VAL A 44 1.09 -5.81 6.63
C VAL A 44 -0.08 -6.77 6.46
N ALA A 45 -1.19 -6.43 7.11
CA ALA A 45 -2.46 -7.12 6.98
C ALA A 45 -3.43 -6.24 6.21
N PHE A 46 -4.00 -6.75 5.11
CA PHE A 46 -5.03 -6.05 4.34
C PHE A 46 -6.40 -6.66 4.60
N GLU A 47 -7.40 -5.81 4.80
CA GLU A 47 -8.79 -6.20 4.60
C GLU A 47 -9.16 -6.05 3.12
N ARG A 48 -9.53 -7.16 2.48
CA ARG A 48 -9.88 -7.17 1.06
C ARG A 48 -11.27 -6.55 0.87
N GLU A 49 -11.41 -5.71 -0.15
CA GLU A 49 -12.73 -5.17 -0.54
C GLU A 49 -13.66 -6.31 -1.00
N ARG A 50 -13.11 -7.28 -1.73
CA ARG A 50 -13.81 -8.48 -2.20
C ARG A 50 -13.05 -9.74 -1.79
N PRO A 51 -13.75 -10.84 -1.42
CA PRO A 51 -13.09 -12.10 -1.13
C PRO A 51 -12.29 -12.59 -2.34
N ASP A 52 -11.21 -13.33 -2.09
CA ASP A 52 -10.46 -14.01 -3.16
C ASP A 52 -11.23 -15.24 -3.70
N THR A 53 -10.62 -15.96 -4.64
CA THR A 53 -11.18 -17.20 -5.21
C THR A 53 -11.39 -18.31 -4.18
N SER A 54 -10.72 -18.23 -3.03
CA SER A 54 -10.82 -19.16 -1.91
C SER A 54 -11.79 -18.66 -0.81
N GLY A 55 -12.39 -17.49 -0.98
CA GLY A 55 -13.27 -16.87 0.01
C GLY A 55 -12.55 -16.05 1.10
N ALA A 56 -11.22 -15.89 1.02
CA ALA A 56 -10.45 -15.16 2.02
C ALA A 56 -10.73 -13.65 1.95
N ARG A 57 -10.98 -13.05 3.10
CA ARG A 57 -11.29 -11.61 3.25
C ARG A 57 -10.16 -10.80 3.87
N LYS A 58 -9.13 -11.49 4.36
CA LYS A 58 -7.93 -10.90 4.97
C LYS A 58 -6.71 -11.61 4.42
N VAL A 59 -5.65 -10.86 4.21
CA VAL A 59 -4.35 -11.39 3.80
C VAL A 59 -3.26 -10.71 4.61
N VAL A 60 -2.30 -11.49 5.06
CA VAL A 60 -1.09 -11.00 5.76
C VAL A 60 0.10 -11.35 4.90
N LEU A 61 0.96 -10.38 4.63
CA LEU A 61 2.19 -10.59 3.87
C LEU A 61 3.33 -9.75 4.41
N ALA A 62 4.56 -10.17 4.08
CA ALA A 62 5.74 -9.38 4.35
C ALA A 62 5.79 -8.14 3.44
N PHE A 63 6.34 -7.04 3.93
CA PHE A 63 6.57 -5.85 3.10
C PHE A 63 7.50 -6.14 1.91
N SER A 64 8.42 -7.10 2.06
CA SER A 64 9.29 -7.58 0.97
C SER A 64 8.54 -8.23 -0.19
N ALA A 65 7.30 -8.69 0.03
CA ALA A 65 6.46 -9.28 -1.01
C ALA A 65 5.70 -8.22 -1.83
N ILE A 66 5.75 -6.93 -1.47
CA ILE A 66 5.06 -5.85 -2.18
C ILE A 66 5.92 -5.36 -3.34
N THR A 67 5.35 -5.39 -4.53
CA THR A 67 5.96 -4.81 -5.74
C THR A 67 5.41 -3.41 -6.04
N ALA A 68 4.11 -3.18 -5.80
CA ALA A 68 3.51 -1.86 -6.00
C ALA A 68 2.29 -1.65 -5.11
N VAL A 69 2.02 -0.38 -4.81
CA VAL A 69 0.76 0.11 -4.24
C VAL A 69 0.12 1.04 -5.27
N LYS A 70 -1.15 0.79 -5.60
CA LYS A 70 -1.95 1.58 -6.54
C LYS A 70 -3.10 2.24 -5.78
N MET A 71 -3.16 3.56 -5.82
CA MET A 71 -4.25 4.35 -5.24
C MET A 71 -5.36 4.52 -6.28
N THR A 72 -6.61 4.33 -5.88
CA THR A 72 -7.78 4.38 -6.78
C THR A 72 -8.65 5.61 -6.58
N ASP A 73 -8.37 6.38 -5.52
CA ASP A 73 -8.99 7.67 -5.29
C ASP A 73 -8.52 8.72 -6.30
N THR A 74 -9.31 9.78 -6.41
CA THR A 74 -9.04 10.91 -7.31
C THR A 74 -8.35 12.05 -6.58
N GLU A 75 -7.76 11.81 -5.40
CA GLU A 75 -7.08 12.87 -4.68
C GLU A 75 -5.80 13.31 -5.40
N PRO A 76 -5.42 14.60 -5.31
CA PRO A 76 -4.21 15.09 -5.96
C PRO A 76 -2.95 14.43 -5.39
N LEU A 77 -1.94 14.21 -6.26
CA LEU A 77 -0.60 13.74 -5.88
C LEU A 77 0.09 14.62 -4.81
N ALA A 78 -0.40 15.83 -4.57
CA ALA A 78 0.07 16.69 -3.48
C ALA A 78 0.03 15.99 -2.11
N GLY A 79 -0.94 15.09 -1.90
CA GLY A 79 -1.03 14.27 -0.68
C GLY A 79 0.18 13.37 -0.45
N LEU A 80 0.87 12.95 -1.52
CA LEU A 80 2.08 12.11 -1.43
C LEU A 80 3.32 12.88 -0.96
N LYS A 81 3.30 14.21 -0.99
CA LYS A 81 4.45 15.01 -0.52
C LYS A 81 4.70 14.83 0.97
N SER A 82 3.67 14.58 1.78
CA SER A 82 3.83 14.27 3.21
C SER A 82 4.52 12.94 3.46
N LEU A 83 4.51 12.04 2.47
CA LEU A 83 5.25 10.76 2.45
C LEU A 83 6.66 10.89 1.87
N GLY A 84 7.13 12.12 1.60
CA GLY A 84 8.48 12.39 1.09
C GLY A 84 8.63 12.31 -0.44
N PHE A 85 7.56 12.10 -1.19
CA PHE A 85 7.60 12.18 -2.64
C PHE A 85 7.83 13.62 -3.10
N GLN A 86 8.76 13.80 -4.04
CA GLN A 86 9.09 15.11 -4.61
C GLN A 86 8.60 15.17 -6.05
N GLY A 87 8.11 16.34 -6.46
CA GLY A 87 7.82 16.59 -7.87
C GLY A 87 9.11 16.66 -8.67
N ALA A 88 9.07 16.30 -9.95
CA ALA A 88 10.17 16.61 -10.85
C ALA A 88 10.39 18.13 -10.85
N GLN A 89 11.58 18.58 -10.44
CA GLN A 89 11.97 19.97 -10.64
C GLN A 89 12.03 20.19 -12.17
N GLY A 90 11.36 21.24 -12.65
CA GLY A 90 11.29 21.53 -14.08
C GLY A 90 12.67 21.63 -14.72
N ALA A 91 12.81 21.04 -15.90
CA ALA A 91 13.85 21.38 -16.87
C ALA A 91 13.43 22.65 -17.64
#